data_AF-A0A7S0YQT7-F1
#
_entry.id   AF-A0A7S0YQT7-F1
#
_cell.length_a   1.000
_cell.length_b   1.000
_cell.length_c   1.000
_cell.angle_alpha   90.00
_cell.angle_beta   90.00
_cell.angle_gamma   90.00
#
_symmetry.space_group_name_H-M   'P 1'
#
loop_
_entity.id
_entity.type
_entity.pdbx_description
1 polymer ?
#
loop_
_entity_poly.entity_id
_entity_poly.type
_entity_poly.pdbx_seq_one_letter_code
_entity_poly.pdbx_strand_id
1 'polypeptide(L)'
;GGLDGMPGMRAAVSLALVVASTAVGSLHRSTGIARQGGPSMRLPLASPRRTLRLKGGSAPVAAPVPVVPVDPLKEPLDLGVGNPDVVLNNIAKFDNWDHRECCVENAADWTKHMEEFLASPPGDIPKKIHQIWIGPRQPPIVWVDTWRKKYRAEYPGWDYKLWGETEVAELQMRNQDLYDEEKMYQCKADILRLEILWREGGVYIDADMVWLHKSLQDVLDLCADTGFFCGFEPDTKDKPYSVIGNSFLAATPKHPLVDMLIKYIRAIYPHKRPYHGVEWVTGPLAYTKCISHTKMPWTIPPQIWFYPKFHYVPNPDAINLADFPDSYAFQFGYTCSGLEGWVANSIKRCTLDSYWLDKCPQLKDLDWPLGKLASLPKEGE
;
A
#
# COMPACT_ATOMS: atom_id res chain seq x y z
N GLY A 1 48.53 -33.73 40.87
CA GLY A 1 48.81 -32.34 41.23
C GLY A 1 47.86 -31.43 40.47
N GLY A 2 47.32 -30.43 41.17
CA GLY A 2 46.77 -29.20 40.57
C GLY A 2 45.30 -29.21 40.17
N LEU A 3 44.45 -28.64 41.02
CA LEU A 3 43.09 -28.16 40.77
C LEU A 3 43.09 -26.69 40.28
N ASP A 4 41.93 -26.29 39.75
CA ASP A 4 41.25 -24.97 39.85
C ASP A 4 41.05 -24.10 38.59
N GLY A 5 39.76 -23.73 38.38
CA GLY A 5 39.34 -22.44 37.79
C GLY A 5 38.31 -22.45 36.63
N MET A 6 37.00 -22.57 36.92
CA MET A 6 35.89 -22.16 36.03
C MET A 6 35.55 -20.62 36.21
N PRO A 7 34.50 -20.02 35.60
CA PRO A 7 34.25 -19.71 34.17
C PRO A 7 33.64 -18.27 33.93
N GLY A 8 33.37 -17.89 32.67
CA GLY A 8 32.49 -16.75 32.28
C GLY A 8 32.79 -16.29 30.84
N MET A 9 31.87 -15.92 29.94
CA MET A 9 30.47 -15.50 30.02
C MET A 9 29.89 -15.65 28.59
N ARG A 10 28.80 -16.41 28.41
CA ARG A 10 28.03 -16.47 27.15
C ARG A 10 26.89 -15.46 27.25
N ALA A 11 26.86 -14.46 26.39
CA ALA A 11 25.72 -13.56 26.25
C ALA A 11 24.73 -14.16 25.23
N ALA A 12 23.70 -14.82 25.75
CA ALA A 12 22.48 -15.13 25.01
C ALA A 12 21.46 -14.02 25.32
N VAL A 13 21.04 -13.27 24.30
CA VAL A 13 19.96 -12.31 24.43
C VAL A 13 18.66 -13.04 24.08
N SER A 14 17.99 -13.55 25.10
CA SER A 14 16.58 -13.95 25.04
C SER A 14 15.73 -12.72 25.38
N LEU A 15 14.91 -12.24 24.45
CA LEU A 15 13.88 -11.23 24.74
C LEU A 15 12.56 -11.95 25.00
N ALA A 16 12.16 -11.99 26.27
CA ALA A 16 10.92 -12.60 26.74
C ALA A 16 9.72 -11.67 26.51
N LEU A 17 8.63 -12.26 26.00
CA LEU A 17 7.27 -11.71 26.05
C LEU A 17 6.86 -11.48 27.52
N VAL A 18 6.39 -10.27 27.85
CA VAL A 18 5.65 -10.01 29.08
C VAL A 18 4.17 -9.96 28.75
N VAL A 19 3.45 -11.01 29.16
CA VAL A 19 2.00 -11.04 29.31
C VAL A 19 1.69 -10.52 30.72
N ALA A 20 0.92 -9.45 30.83
CA ALA A 20 0.33 -9.03 32.10
C ALA A 20 -1.20 -9.03 31.96
N SER A 21 -1.81 -10.02 32.59
CA SER A 21 -3.25 -10.16 32.80
C SER A 21 -3.55 -9.72 34.23
N THR A 22 -4.44 -8.75 34.42
CA THR A 22 -5.07 -8.49 35.73
C THR A 22 -6.53 -8.18 35.52
N ALA A 23 -7.36 -9.17 35.87
CA ALA A 23 -8.78 -9.00 36.13
C ALA A 23 -8.97 -8.50 37.57
N VAL A 24 -9.79 -7.47 37.76
CA VAL A 24 -10.49 -7.21 39.02
C VAL A 24 -11.93 -6.86 38.66
N GLY A 25 -12.86 -7.73 39.06
CA GLY A 25 -14.29 -7.46 38.99
C GLY A 25 -14.78 -6.72 40.23
N SER A 26 -15.87 -5.97 40.08
CA SER A 26 -16.93 -5.94 41.09
C SER A 26 -18.23 -5.41 40.49
N LEU A 27 -19.31 -5.81 41.16
CA LEU A 27 -20.69 -5.89 40.77
C LEU A 27 -21.51 -4.61 41.01
N HIS A 28 -22.70 -4.63 40.40
CA HIS A 28 -24.00 -4.24 40.94
C HIS A 28 -24.51 -2.79 40.75
N ARG A 29 -25.57 -2.71 39.93
CA ARG A 29 -27.00 -2.50 40.29
C ARG A 29 -27.72 -1.41 39.50
N SER A 30 -28.93 -1.83 39.16
CA SER A 30 -30.04 -1.23 38.43
C SER A 30 -30.71 -0.01 39.09
N THR A 31 -31.24 0.89 38.26
CA THR A 31 -32.59 1.49 38.24
C THR A 31 -32.69 2.20 36.87
N GLY A 32 -33.76 2.22 36.07
CA GLY A 32 -35.18 2.16 36.33
C GLY A 32 -35.80 3.54 36.02
N ILE A 33 -36.68 3.58 35.02
CA ILE A 33 -37.92 4.42 34.92
C ILE A 33 -38.04 5.43 33.75
N ALA A 34 -39.10 5.13 32.97
CA ALA A 34 -40.14 5.96 32.32
C ALA A 34 -40.00 6.63 30.94
N ARG A 35 -41.03 6.30 30.15
CA ARG A 35 -41.57 6.84 28.89
C ARG A 35 -42.22 8.22 29.07
N GLN A 36 -42.25 9.02 27.99
CA GLN A 36 -43.39 9.73 27.36
C GLN A 36 -42.95 10.04 25.92
N GLY A 37 -43.69 10.03 24.80
CA GLY A 37 -45.09 10.26 24.47
C GLY A 37 -45.07 11.13 23.18
N GLY A 38 -45.74 10.71 22.09
CA GLY A 38 -45.72 11.37 20.76
C GLY A 38 -46.39 12.77 20.70
N PRO A 39 -46.79 13.33 19.52
CA PRO A 39 -47.32 12.62 18.34
C PRO A 39 -46.91 13.17 16.94
N SER A 40 -47.42 12.46 15.92
CA SER A 40 -47.30 12.70 14.47
C SER A 40 -47.96 13.98 13.96
N MET A 41 -47.47 14.51 12.82
CA MET A 41 -48.29 15.34 11.92
C MET A 41 -48.03 15.03 10.44
N ARG A 42 -49.12 15.13 9.67
CA ARG A 42 -49.38 14.56 8.35
C ARG A 42 -48.95 15.48 7.19
N LEU A 43 -48.65 14.86 6.06
CA LEU A 43 -48.58 15.45 4.71
C LEU A 43 -49.94 16.03 4.27
N PRO A 44 -49.96 17.10 3.44
CA PRO A 44 -51.10 17.43 2.59
C PRO A 44 -50.87 17.08 1.11
N LEU A 45 -52.00 16.69 0.51
CA LEU A 45 -52.22 16.24 -0.86
C LEU A 45 -52.26 17.39 -1.90
N ALA A 46 -52.06 16.98 -3.15
CA ALA A 46 -52.11 17.77 -4.38
C ALA A 46 -53.52 18.22 -4.82
N SER A 47 -53.58 19.28 -5.64
CA SER A 47 -54.54 19.49 -6.78
C SER A 47 -54.39 20.92 -7.37
N PRO A 48 -54.94 21.26 -8.56
CA PRO A 48 -54.94 20.53 -9.83
C PRO A 48 -54.47 21.40 -11.03
N ARG A 49 -54.31 20.73 -12.18
CA ARG A 49 -53.82 21.22 -13.49
C ARG A 49 -54.62 22.39 -14.09
N ARG A 50 -53.91 23.37 -14.68
CA ARG A 50 -54.42 24.25 -15.75
C ARG A 50 -53.75 23.89 -17.07
N THR A 51 -54.56 23.50 -18.05
CA THR A 51 -54.18 23.28 -19.45
C THR A 51 -54.14 24.60 -20.20
N LEU A 52 -52.96 25.01 -20.66
CA LEU A 52 -52.82 26.08 -21.65
C LEU A 52 -52.27 25.48 -22.96
N ARG A 53 -53.09 25.50 -24.03
CA ARG A 53 -52.63 25.26 -25.40
C ARG A 53 -51.88 26.50 -25.87
N LEU A 54 -50.61 26.35 -26.24
CA LEU A 54 -49.88 27.35 -27.02
C LEU A 54 -49.33 26.72 -28.30
N LYS A 55 -49.43 27.52 -29.36
CA LYS A 55 -49.22 27.20 -30.77
C LYS A 55 -47.76 26.90 -31.08
N GLY A 56 -47.55 26.11 -32.13
CA GLY A 56 -46.25 25.73 -32.66
C GLY A 56 -45.37 26.92 -33.02
N GLY A 57 -44.12 26.83 -32.57
CA GLY A 57 -42.97 27.58 -33.03
C GLY A 57 -41.75 26.66 -32.85
N SER A 58 -41.00 26.42 -33.91
CA SER A 58 -39.77 25.64 -33.89
C SER A 58 -38.73 26.33 -33.02
N ALA A 59 -38.32 25.70 -31.92
CA ALA A 59 -37.18 26.14 -31.13
C ALA A 59 -35.87 25.89 -31.90
N PRO A 60 -34.87 26.79 -31.82
CA PRO A 60 -33.57 26.55 -32.40
C PRO A 60 -32.92 25.35 -31.69
N VAL A 61 -32.36 24.43 -32.48
CA VAL A 61 -31.59 23.29 -31.97
C VAL A 61 -30.38 23.85 -31.22
N ALA A 62 -30.35 23.65 -29.90
CA ALA A 62 -29.19 23.99 -29.09
C ALA A 62 -28.00 23.17 -29.60
N ALA A 63 -26.88 23.84 -29.88
CA ALA A 63 -25.62 23.17 -30.19
C ALA A 63 -25.29 22.18 -29.06
N PRO A 64 -24.74 20.99 -29.37
CA PRO A 64 -24.37 20.03 -28.34
C PRO A 64 -23.41 20.70 -27.36
N VAL A 65 -23.79 20.73 -26.09
CA VAL A 65 -22.90 21.12 -25.00
C VAL A 65 -21.69 20.20 -25.09
N PRO A 66 -20.46 20.72 -25.19
CA PRO A 66 -19.28 19.87 -25.17
C PRO A 66 -19.35 19.00 -23.93
N VAL A 67 -19.35 17.69 -24.12
CA VAL A 67 -19.28 16.72 -23.02
C VAL A 67 -17.97 17.01 -22.31
N VAL A 68 -18.05 17.67 -21.16
CA VAL A 68 -16.92 17.78 -20.25
C VAL A 68 -16.52 16.35 -19.93
N PRO A 69 -15.27 15.93 -20.17
CA PRO A 69 -14.82 14.60 -19.80
C PRO A 69 -15.14 14.42 -18.32
N VAL A 70 -16.03 13.47 -18.01
CA VAL A 70 -16.30 13.09 -16.63
C VAL A 70 -15.01 12.47 -16.13
N ASP A 71 -14.47 13.04 -15.05
CA ASP A 71 -13.30 12.48 -14.38
C ASP A 71 -13.61 11.01 -14.01
N PRO A 72 -12.86 10.03 -14.55
CA PRO A 72 -13.07 8.61 -14.24
C PRO A 72 -12.97 8.31 -12.74
N LEU A 73 -12.36 9.20 -11.94
CA LEU A 73 -12.30 9.10 -10.48
C LEU A 73 -13.64 9.41 -9.78
N LYS A 74 -14.63 9.96 -10.50
CA LYS A 74 -15.93 10.40 -9.95
C LYS A 74 -17.13 9.54 -10.36
N GLU A 75 -16.94 8.54 -11.22
CA GLU A 75 -17.98 7.53 -11.41
C GLU A 75 -18.06 6.62 -10.16
N PRO A 76 -19.25 6.16 -9.74
CA PRO A 76 -19.35 5.10 -8.75
C PRO A 76 -18.58 3.91 -9.29
N LEU A 77 -17.46 3.55 -8.65
CA LEU A 77 -16.72 2.38 -9.08
C LEU A 77 -17.60 1.16 -8.84
N ASP A 78 -17.85 0.38 -9.89
CA ASP A 78 -18.22 -1.02 -9.69
C ASP A 78 -17.02 -1.70 -9.03
N LEU A 79 -17.07 -1.80 -7.70
CA LEU A 79 -16.05 -2.42 -6.84
C LEU A 79 -15.94 -3.95 -7.05
N GLY A 80 -16.56 -4.48 -8.11
CA GLY A 80 -16.35 -5.84 -8.60
C GLY A 80 -17.42 -6.80 -8.12
N VAL A 81 -18.68 -6.56 -8.50
CA VAL A 81 -19.73 -7.58 -8.35
C VAL A 81 -19.50 -8.69 -9.39
N GLY A 82 -18.70 -9.72 -9.03
CA GLY A 82 -18.47 -10.88 -9.90
C GLY A 82 -17.46 -11.92 -9.40
N ASN A 83 -16.54 -11.55 -8.51
CA ASN A 83 -15.50 -12.47 -8.04
C ASN A 83 -15.97 -13.27 -6.80
N PRO A 84 -15.50 -14.52 -6.63
CA PRO A 84 -15.86 -15.34 -5.47
C PRO A 84 -15.49 -14.64 -4.16
N ASP A 85 -16.26 -14.87 -3.09
CA ASP A 85 -15.83 -14.48 -1.74
C ASP A 85 -14.61 -15.33 -1.32
N VAL A 86 -13.80 -14.80 -0.41
CA VAL A 86 -12.72 -15.58 0.21
C VAL A 86 -13.29 -16.28 1.44
N VAL A 87 -13.31 -17.62 1.42
CA VAL A 87 -13.66 -18.44 2.57
C VAL A 87 -12.38 -18.88 3.26
N LEU A 88 -12.21 -18.47 4.52
CA LEU A 88 -11.04 -18.81 5.32
C LEU A 88 -11.37 -19.86 6.37
N ASN A 89 -10.47 -20.81 6.57
CA ASN A 89 -10.53 -21.74 7.67
C ASN A 89 -9.43 -21.45 8.71
N ASN A 90 -9.66 -21.94 9.92
CA ASN A 90 -8.70 -21.91 11.03
C ASN A 90 -8.14 -20.52 11.33
N ILE A 91 -8.99 -19.49 11.38
CA ILE A 91 -8.56 -18.19 11.87
C ILE A 91 -8.29 -18.29 13.38
N ALA A 92 -7.07 -17.95 13.79
CA ALA A 92 -6.59 -17.97 15.17
C ALA A 92 -6.74 -19.35 15.86
N LYS A 93 -6.52 -20.45 15.12
CA LYS A 93 -6.62 -21.81 15.67
C LYS A 93 -5.28 -22.53 15.78
N PHE A 94 -4.28 -22.13 14.99
CA PHE A 94 -2.96 -22.74 14.97
C PHE A 94 -1.87 -21.69 15.19
N ASP A 95 -0.63 -22.18 15.35
CA ASP A 95 0.54 -21.31 15.31
C ASP A 95 0.60 -20.56 13.98
N ASN A 96 1.03 -19.30 14.01
CA ASN A 96 1.08 -18.45 12.82
C ASN A 96 2.00 -19.01 11.71
N TRP A 97 2.97 -19.84 12.04
CA TRP A 97 3.81 -20.52 11.04
C TRP A 97 3.17 -21.77 10.45
N ASP A 98 2.08 -22.29 11.02
CA ASP A 98 1.36 -23.45 10.49
C ASP A 98 0.57 -23.06 9.23
N HIS A 99 0.81 -23.72 8.09
CA HIS A 99 0.14 -23.42 6.82
C HIS A 99 -1.39 -23.53 6.87
N ARG A 100 -1.95 -24.25 7.86
CA ARG A 100 -3.40 -24.38 8.05
C ARG A 100 -4.03 -23.14 8.67
N GLU A 101 -3.26 -22.33 9.41
CA GLU A 101 -3.71 -21.07 10.00
C GLU A 101 -4.13 -20.08 8.90
N CYS A 102 -5.37 -19.59 8.99
CA CYS A 102 -5.95 -18.67 8.00
C CYS A 102 -5.84 -19.16 6.54
N CYS A 103 -5.97 -20.47 6.28
CA CYS A 103 -5.89 -20.98 4.91
C CYS A 103 -7.14 -20.63 4.08
N VAL A 104 -6.96 -20.41 2.78
CA VAL A 104 -8.06 -20.20 1.83
C VAL A 104 -8.73 -21.55 1.54
N GLU A 105 -9.91 -21.77 2.11
CA GLU A 105 -10.65 -23.04 2.01
C GLU A 105 -11.19 -23.25 0.58
N ASN A 106 -11.71 -22.20 -0.04
CA ASN A 106 -12.27 -22.25 -1.38
C ASN A 106 -11.24 -21.92 -2.47
N ALA A 107 -9.99 -22.32 -2.31
CA ALA A 107 -8.92 -22.08 -3.28
C ALA A 107 -9.25 -22.64 -4.69
N ALA A 108 -10.07 -23.69 -4.77
CA ALA A 108 -10.52 -24.25 -6.05
C ALA A 108 -11.41 -23.27 -6.85
N ASP A 109 -12.30 -22.52 -6.18
CA ASP A 109 -13.14 -21.51 -6.83
C ASP A 109 -12.29 -20.37 -7.40
N TRP A 110 -11.28 -19.95 -6.63
CA TRP A 110 -10.31 -18.95 -7.05
C TRP A 110 -9.42 -19.42 -8.20
N THR A 111 -9.02 -20.69 -8.19
CA THR A 111 -8.25 -21.29 -9.29
C THR A 111 -9.06 -21.26 -10.58
N LYS A 112 -10.32 -21.69 -10.53
CA LYS A 112 -11.23 -21.64 -11.69
C LYS A 112 -11.44 -20.20 -12.17
N HIS A 113 -11.64 -19.26 -11.26
CA HIS A 113 -11.79 -17.85 -11.61
C HIS A 113 -10.52 -17.28 -12.28
N MET A 114 -9.34 -17.68 -11.81
CA MET A 114 -8.07 -17.32 -12.45
C MET A 114 -7.92 -17.91 -13.84
N GLU A 115 -8.30 -19.19 -14.04
CA GLU A 115 -8.29 -19.83 -15.37
C GLU A 115 -9.21 -19.09 -16.34
N GLU A 116 -10.40 -18.68 -15.91
CA GLU A 116 -11.34 -17.88 -16.70
C GLU A 116 -10.77 -16.49 -17.02
N PHE A 117 -10.11 -15.85 -16.04
CA PHE A 117 -9.46 -14.55 -16.21
C PHE A 117 -8.32 -14.60 -17.24
N LEU A 118 -7.49 -15.65 -17.21
CA LEU A 118 -6.35 -15.83 -18.12
C LEU A 118 -6.74 -16.42 -19.49
N ALA A 119 -7.94 -17.00 -19.62
CA ALA A 119 -8.43 -17.53 -20.89
C ALA A 119 -8.70 -16.43 -21.94
N SER A 120 -8.88 -15.19 -21.50
CA SER A 120 -8.74 -14.00 -22.33
C SER A 120 -7.40 -13.36 -21.97
N PRO A 121 -6.61 -12.83 -22.93
CA PRO A 121 -5.33 -12.23 -22.58
C PRO A 121 -5.56 -11.16 -21.51
N PRO A 122 -4.93 -11.29 -20.32
CA PRO A 122 -5.05 -10.26 -19.31
C PRO A 122 -4.58 -8.96 -19.96
N GLY A 123 -5.37 -7.88 -19.82
CA GLY A 123 -4.96 -6.60 -20.40
C GLY A 123 -3.56 -6.22 -19.91
N ASP A 124 -2.76 -5.50 -20.69
CA ASP A 124 -1.38 -5.20 -20.31
C ASP A 124 -1.29 -4.51 -18.93
N ILE A 125 -0.25 -4.83 -18.15
CA ILE A 125 0.07 -4.08 -16.93
C ILE A 125 0.36 -2.62 -17.35
N PRO A 126 -0.42 -1.63 -16.87
CA PRO A 126 -0.22 -0.24 -17.25
C PRO A 126 1.19 0.26 -16.89
N LYS A 127 1.78 1.07 -17.78
CA LYS A 127 3.07 1.74 -17.53
C LYS A 127 2.91 2.90 -16.54
N LYS A 128 2.52 2.59 -15.31
CA LYS A 128 2.22 3.54 -14.24
C LYS A 128 2.90 3.12 -12.96
N ILE A 129 3.71 4.02 -12.40
CA ILE A 129 4.36 3.83 -11.11
C ILE A 129 3.52 4.46 -10.02
N HIS A 130 3.25 3.70 -8.96
CA HIS A 130 2.54 4.13 -7.76
C HIS A 130 3.47 4.07 -6.55
N GLN A 131 3.54 5.17 -5.82
CA GLN A 131 4.17 5.20 -4.50
C GLN A 131 3.20 5.85 -3.51
N ILE A 132 3.27 5.47 -2.23
CA ILE A 132 2.40 5.99 -1.18
C ILE A 132 3.24 6.76 -0.17
N TRP A 133 2.81 7.97 0.19
CA TRP A 133 3.35 8.69 1.33
C TRP A 133 2.26 9.47 2.07
N ILE A 134 1.82 8.91 3.19
CA ILE A 134 0.74 9.43 4.04
C ILE A 134 1.25 9.67 5.47
N GLY A 135 0.53 10.47 6.24
CA GLY A 135 0.92 10.88 7.58
C GLY A 135 1.77 12.14 7.65
N PRO A 136 2.20 12.54 8.86
CA PRO A 136 2.74 13.87 9.12
C PRO A 136 4.22 14.04 8.74
N ARG A 137 4.88 12.94 8.35
CA ARG A 137 6.32 12.92 8.09
C ARG A 137 6.63 13.41 6.68
N GLN A 138 7.83 13.97 6.52
CA GLN A 138 8.32 14.38 5.22
C GLN A 138 8.57 13.18 4.31
N PRO A 139 8.16 13.21 3.03
CA PRO A 139 8.45 12.14 2.07
C PRO A 139 9.95 11.97 1.85
N PRO A 140 10.43 10.74 1.61
CA PRO A 140 11.82 10.47 1.30
C PRO A 140 12.10 10.80 -0.17
N ILE A 141 12.06 12.11 -0.48
CA ILE A 141 12.20 12.63 -1.84
C ILE A 141 13.47 12.15 -2.52
N VAL A 142 14.55 11.92 -1.78
CA VAL A 142 15.81 11.36 -2.29
C VAL A 142 15.63 10.02 -3.02
N TRP A 143 14.70 9.18 -2.59
CA TRP A 143 14.39 7.89 -3.24
C TRP A 143 13.20 8.02 -4.19
N VAL A 144 12.14 8.70 -3.77
CA VAL A 144 10.95 8.96 -4.60
C VAL A 144 11.29 9.63 -5.94
N ASP A 145 12.21 10.61 -5.96
CA ASP A 145 12.59 11.30 -7.20
C ASP A 145 13.38 10.44 -8.19
N THR A 146 13.97 9.34 -7.73
CA THR A 146 14.62 8.41 -8.66
C THR A 146 13.61 7.75 -9.58
N TRP A 147 12.38 7.50 -9.11
CA TRP A 147 11.28 7.01 -9.95
C TRP A 147 10.51 8.16 -10.63
N ARG A 148 10.08 9.16 -9.84
CA ARG A 148 9.24 10.25 -10.35
C ARG A 148 9.89 11.06 -11.47
N LYS A 149 11.21 11.27 -11.37
CA LYS A 149 11.96 12.13 -12.28
C LYS A 149 12.95 11.33 -13.11
N LYS A 150 13.92 10.67 -12.46
CA LYS A 150 15.06 10.09 -13.20
C LYS A 150 14.61 8.94 -14.11
N TYR A 151 13.86 7.97 -13.57
CA TYR A 151 13.30 6.88 -14.36
C TYR A 151 12.43 7.38 -15.51
N ARG A 152 11.52 8.33 -15.25
CA ARG A 152 10.64 8.89 -16.28
C ARG A 152 11.36 9.71 -17.35
N ALA A 153 12.47 10.34 -17.00
CA ALA A 153 13.32 11.04 -17.97
C ALA A 153 14.05 10.04 -18.88
N GLU A 154 14.49 8.91 -18.34
CA GLU A 154 15.18 7.86 -19.11
C GLU A 154 14.21 6.98 -19.92
N TYR A 155 13.03 6.69 -19.37
CA TYR A 155 11.98 5.87 -19.99
C TYR A 155 10.69 6.69 -20.19
N PRO A 156 10.61 7.52 -21.26
CA PRO A 156 9.41 8.28 -21.56
C PRO A 156 8.21 7.36 -21.84
N GLY A 157 7.01 7.84 -21.51
CA GLY A 157 5.76 7.07 -21.66
C GLY A 157 5.31 6.34 -20.39
N TRP A 158 6.07 6.43 -19.30
CA TRP A 158 5.62 6.01 -17.98
C TRP A 158 4.93 7.15 -17.22
N ASP A 159 3.77 6.83 -16.66
CA ASP A 159 3.07 7.68 -15.70
C ASP A 159 3.59 7.44 -14.28
N TYR A 160 3.40 8.44 -13.42
CA TYR A 160 3.78 8.34 -12.01
C TYR A 160 2.74 9.03 -11.14
N LYS A 161 2.39 8.40 -10.02
CA LYS A 161 1.56 9.00 -8.98
C LYS A 161 2.11 8.70 -7.58
N LEU A 162 2.37 9.77 -6.83
CA LEU A 162 2.57 9.70 -5.38
C LEU A 162 1.21 9.94 -4.72
N TRP A 163 0.75 8.97 -3.95
CA TRP A 163 -0.51 9.02 -3.22
C TRP A 163 -0.29 9.60 -1.83
N GLY A 164 -0.76 10.84 -1.61
CA GLY A 164 -0.85 11.48 -0.31
C GLY A 164 -2.29 11.56 0.19
N GLU A 165 -2.49 12.25 1.31
CA GLU A 165 -3.81 12.37 1.96
C GLU A 165 -4.89 12.93 1.01
N THR A 166 -4.54 13.90 0.16
CA THR A 166 -5.48 14.51 -0.79
C THR A 166 -5.94 13.50 -1.85
N GLU A 167 -5.01 12.78 -2.47
CA GLU A 167 -5.36 11.79 -3.49
C GLU A 167 -6.11 10.59 -2.90
N VAL A 168 -5.78 10.22 -1.65
CA VAL A 168 -6.45 9.12 -0.94
C VAL A 168 -7.87 9.50 -0.53
N ALA A 169 -8.13 10.75 -0.15
CA ALA A 169 -9.48 11.21 0.19
C ALA A 169 -10.47 11.12 -0.99
N GLU A 170 -9.96 11.08 -2.22
CA GLU A 170 -10.74 10.90 -3.44
C GLU A 170 -10.84 9.43 -3.89
N LEU A 171 -10.12 8.51 -3.23
CA LEU A 171 -10.11 7.10 -3.56
C LEU A 171 -11.24 6.37 -2.81
N GLN A 172 -12.17 5.79 -3.57
CA GLN A 172 -13.13 4.83 -3.01
C GLN A 172 -12.43 3.49 -2.75
N MET A 173 -12.37 3.08 -1.48
CA MET A 173 -11.75 1.82 -1.05
C MET A 173 -12.80 0.82 -0.54
N ARG A 174 -12.57 -0.47 -0.78
CA ARG A 174 -13.41 -1.54 -0.22
C ARG A 174 -13.14 -1.75 1.27
N ASN A 175 -11.89 -1.55 1.68
CA ASN A 175 -11.45 -1.58 3.06
C ASN A 175 -11.32 -0.17 3.65
N GLN A 176 -12.20 0.77 3.27
CA GLN A 176 -12.21 2.14 3.81
C GLN A 176 -12.33 2.16 5.33
N ASP A 177 -13.20 1.32 5.89
CA ASP A 177 -13.39 1.16 7.33
C ASP A 177 -12.10 0.73 8.04
N LEU A 178 -11.42 -0.30 7.52
CA LEU A 178 -10.15 -0.77 8.08
C LEU A 178 -9.05 0.28 7.92
N TYR A 179 -9.01 0.96 6.77
CA TYR A 179 -8.08 2.05 6.54
C TYR A 179 -8.29 3.15 7.58
N ASP A 180 -9.52 3.62 7.80
CA ASP A 180 -9.83 4.72 8.71
C ASP A 180 -9.51 4.38 10.17
N GLU A 181 -9.81 3.15 10.61
CA GLU A 181 -9.57 2.68 11.98
C GLU A 181 -8.09 2.40 12.30
N GLU A 182 -7.28 2.04 11.29
CA GLU A 182 -5.86 1.74 11.49
C GLU A 182 -5.07 3.00 11.90
N LYS A 183 -4.13 2.82 12.82
CA LYS A 183 -3.28 3.89 13.36
C LYS A 183 -1.87 3.86 12.78
N MET A 184 -1.41 2.70 12.33
CA MET A 184 -0.06 2.51 11.79
C MET A 184 -0.04 2.82 10.30
N TYR A 185 0.74 3.83 9.89
CA TYR A 185 0.83 4.25 8.49
C TYR A 185 1.32 3.14 7.55
N GLN A 186 2.21 2.24 8.01
CA GLN A 186 2.63 1.10 7.19
C GLN A 186 1.48 0.13 6.88
N CYS A 187 0.59 -0.13 7.85
CA CYS A 187 -0.60 -0.95 7.62
C CYS A 187 -1.60 -0.25 6.69
N LYS A 188 -1.79 1.06 6.85
CA LYS A 188 -2.59 1.87 5.92
C LYS A 188 -2.04 1.79 4.50
N ALA A 189 -0.72 1.87 4.32
CA ALA A 189 -0.07 1.75 3.01
C ALA A 189 -0.19 0.33 2.41
N ASP A 190 -0.18 -0.72 3.24
CA ASP A 190 -0.45 -2.10 2.83
C ASP A 190 -1.88 -2.29 2.30
N ILE A 191 -2.88 -1.69 2.95
CA ILE A 191 -4.27 -1.73 2.48
C ILE A 191 -4.39 -0.93 1.16
N LEU A 192 -3.88 0.29 1.17
CA LEU A 192 -4.01 1.24 0.08
C LEU A 192 -3.34 0.77 -1.22
N ARG A 193 -2.16 0.12 -1.16
CA ARG A 193 -1.46 -0.35 -2.37
C ARG A 193 -2.29 -1.36 -3.17
N LEU A 194 -3.03 -2.23 -2.47
CA LEU A 194 -3.88 -3.22 -3.11
C LEU A 194 -5.11 -2.57 -3.75
N GLU A 195 -5.76 -1.63 -3.06
CA GLU A 195 -6.90 -0.88 -3.61
C GLU A 195 -6.51 -0.11 -4.88
N ILE A 196 -5.32 0.51 -4.88
CA ILE A 196 -4.75 1.19 -6.04
C ILE A 196 -4.50 0.20 -7.18
N LEU A 197 -3.76 -0.89 -6.93
CA LEU A 197 -3.41 -1.87 -7.95
C LEU A 197 -4.64 -2.56 -8.54
N TRP A 198 -5.64 -2.90 -7.71
CA TRP A 198 -6.86 -3.50 -8.21
C TRP A 198 -7.61 -2.56 -9.14
N ARG A 199 -7.63 -1.26 -8.84
CA ARG A 199 -8.34 -0.27 -9.64
C ARG A 199 -7.57 0.13 -10.90
N GLU A 200 -6.31 0.49 -10.75
CA GLU A 200 -5.53 1.17 -11.78
C GLU A 200 -4.51 0.25 -12.46
N GLY A 201 -4.27 -0.95 -11.92
CA GLY A 201 -3.14 -1.78 -12.29
C GLY A 201 -1.81 -1.06 -12.04
N GLY A 202 -0.79 -1.45 -12.80
CA GLY A 202 0.50 -0.80 -12.85
C GLY A 202 1.50 -1.42 -11.90
N VAL A 203 2.50 -0.63 -11.51
CA VAL A 203 3.61 -1.05 -10.66
C VAL A 203 3.61 -0.24 -9.38
N TYR A 204 3.42 -0.92 -8.26
CA TYR A 204 3.59 -0.34 -6.93
C TYR A 204 5.02 -0.54 -6.43
N ILE A 205 5.59 0.52 -5.87
CA ILE A 205 6.95 0.53 -5.33
C ILE A 205 6.92 1.29 -3.99
N ASP A 206 7.42 0.70 -2.91
CA ASP A 206 7.54 1.39 -1.62
C ASP A 206 8.33 2.71 -1.79
N ALA A 207 7.93 3.76 -1.07
CA ALA A 207 8.52 5.09 -1.20
C ALA A 207 10.02 5.13 -0.79
N ASP A 208 10.49 4.11 -0.08
CA ASP A 208 11.86 3.94 0.38
C ASP A 208 12.72 3.04 -0.49
N MET A 209 12.24 2.72 -1.71
CA MET A 209 13.03 2.05 -2.71
C MET A 209 13.66 3.05 -3.68
N VAL A 210 14.98 2.99 -3.83
CA VAL A 210 15.71 3.74 -4.84
C VAL A 210 15.76 2.96 -6.15
N TRP A 211 15.58 3.63 -7.27
CA TRP A 211 15.77 3.05 -8.60
C TRP A 211 17.26 2.89 -8.95
N LEU A 212 17.60 1.78 -9.60
CA LEU A 212 18.98 1.38 -9.94
C LEU A 212 19.24 1.29 -11.45
N HIS A 213 18.74 2.24 -12.22
CA HIS A 213 19.09 2.40 -13.65
C HIS A 213 18.72 1.22 -14.57
N LYS A 214 17.64 0.49 -14.24
CA LYS A 214 17.08 -0.56 -15.09
C LYS A 214 15.67 -0.23 -15.57
N SER A 215 15.31 -0.74 -16.75
CA SER A 215 13.99 -0.58 -17.35
C SER A 215 12.97 -1.51 -16.70
N LEU A 216 11.81 -1.02 -16.26
CA LEU A 216 10.75 -1.92 -15.79
C LEU A 216 10.07 -2.71 -16.91
N GLN A 217 10.43 -2.50 -18.18
CA GLN A 217 9.86 -3.27 -19.29
C GLN A 217 10.14 -4.77 -19.13
N ASP A 218 11.35 -5.13 -18.69
CA ASP A 218 11.72 -6.54 -18.43
C ASP A 218 10.79 -7.19 -17.40
N VAL A 219 10.30 -6.41 -16.43
CA VAL A 219 9.35 -6.85 -15.40
C VAL A 219 7.98 -7.06 -16.02
N LEU A 220 7.51 -6.14 -16.87
CA LEU A 220 6.22 -6.27 -17.54
C LEU A 220 6.20 -7.47 -18.49
N ASP A 221 7.27 -7.67 -19.26
CA ASP A 221 7.40 -8.78 -20.21
C ASP A 221 7.38 -10.13 -19.47
N LEU A 222 8.05 -10.23 -18.32
CA LEU A 222 8.02 -11.43 -17.49
C LEU A 222 6.62 -11.71 -16.90
N CYS A 223 5.78 -10.69 -16.78
CA CYS A 223 4.41 -10.82 -16.27
C CYS A 223 3.37 -11.03 -17.37
N ALA A 224 3.74 -11.07 -18.65
CA ALA A 224 2.79 -11.06 -19.76
C ALA A 224 1.74 -12.18 -19.69
N ASP A 225 2.14 -13.38 -19.23
CA ASP A 225 1.25 -14.55 -19.16
C ASP A 225 0.35 -14.58 -17.92
N THR A 226 0.72 -13.86 -16.85
CA THR A 226 0.02 -13.93 -15.56
C THR A 226 -0.67 -12.64 -15.19
N GLY A 227 -0.19 -11.50 -15.67
CA GLY A 227 -0.70 -10.19 -15.30
C GLY A 227 -0.42 -9.80 -13.84
N PHE A 228 0.38 -10.55 -13.09
CA PHE A 228 0.67 -10.26 -11.68
C PHE A 228 2.04 -10.75 -11.23
N PHE A 229 2.69 -9.92 -10.44
CA PHE A 229 3.99 -10.19 -9.85
C PHE A 229 4.09 -9.69 -8.40
N CYS A 230 4.72 -10.51 -7.57
CA CYS A 230 5.35 -10.14 -6.31
C CYS A 230 6.73 -10.83 -6.18
N GLY A 231 7.63 -10.25 -5.38
CA GLY A 231 8.97 -10.80 -5.19
C GLY A 231 9.07 -11.64 -3.91
N PHE A 232 10.08 -12.50 -3.79
CA PHE A 232 10.46 -13.05 -2.49
C PHE A 232 11.40 -12.08 -1.77
N GLU A 233 11.22 -11.94 -0.46
CA GLU A 233 12.23 -11.33 0.40
C GLU A 233 13.42 -12.28 0.58
N PRO A 234 14.61 -11.78 0.94
CA PRO A 234 15.74 -12.63 1.25
C PRO A 234 15.45 -13.44 2.50
N ASP A 235 15.81 -14.73 2.45
CA ASP A 235 15.76 -15.59 3.62
C ASP A 235 16.68 -15.05 4.73
N THR A 236 16.17 -15.05 5.95
CA THR A 236 16.94 -14.72 7.15
C THR A 236 16.95 -15.93 8.08
N LYS A 237 17.95 -16.01 8.98
CA LYS A 237 18.08 -17.15 9.91
C LYS A 237 16.85 -17.34 10.82
N ASP A 238 16.08 -16.28 11.01
CA ASP A 238 14.95 -16.25 11.92
C ASP A 238 13.61 -16.58 11.23
N LYS A 239 13.61 -16.77 9.91
CA LYS A 239 12.42 -17.12 9.13
C LYS A 239 12.47 -18.60 8.74
N PRO A 240 11.46 -19.42 9.12
CA PRO A 240 11.42 -20.83 8.75
C PRO A 240 11.03 -21.10 7.29
N TYR A 241 10.62 -20.07 6.53
CA TYR A 241 10.21 -20.18 5.12
C TYR A 241 10.53 -18.89 4.35
N SER A 242 10.65 -19.00 3.03
CA SER A 242 10.73 -17.86 2.13
C SER A 242 9.41 -17.09 2.12
N VAL A 243 9.51 -15.77 2.17
CA VAL A 243 8.38 -14.85 2.37
C VAL A 243 8.16 -14.02 1.12
N ILE A 244 6.91 -13.94 0.67
CA ILE A 244 6.51 -13.05 -0.42
C ILE A 244 6.57 -11.61 0.09
N GLY A 245 7.44 -10.79 -0.48
CA GLY A 245 7.53 -9.36 -0.23
C GLY A 245 6.39 -8.61 -0.92
N ASN A 246 5.94 -7.52 -0.28
CA ASN A 246 4.86 -6.68 -0.79
C ASN A 246 5.30 -5.26 -1.15
N SER A 247 6.60 -4.96 -1.09
CA SER A 247 7.18 -3.62 -1.36
C SER A 247 7.35 -3.30 -2.83
N PHE A 248 7.35 -4.31 -3.69
CA PHE A 248 7.37 -4.15 -5.14
C PHE A 248 6.37 -5.13 -5.75
N LEU A 249 5.33 -4.59 -6.38
CA LEU A 249 4.22 -5.37 -6.93
C LEU A 249 3.88 -4.85 -8.32
N ALA A 250 3.45 -5.72 -9.22
CA ALA A 250 2.85 -5.33 -10.49
C ALA A 250 1.56 -6.11 -10.73
N ALA A 251 0.54 -5.45 -11.27
CA ALA A 251 -0.72 -6.09 -11.56
C ALA A 251 -1.44 -5.44 -12.74
N THR A 252 -2.22 -6.21 -13.47
CA THR A 252 -3.24 -5.67 -14.35
C THR A 252 -4.40 -5.12 -13.51
N PRO A 253 -5.19 -4.17 -14.02
CA PRO A 253 -6.43 -3.77 -13.36
C PRO A 253 -7.32 -4.98 -13.13
N LYS A 254 -8.00 -4.99 -11.98
CA LYS A 254 -8.95 -6.02 -11.53
C LYS A 254 -8.38 -7.44 -11.42
N HIS A 255 -7.05 -7.58 -11.27
CA HIS A 255 -6.40 -8.88 -11.20
C HIS A 255 -6.94 -9.75 -10.04
N PRO A 256 -7.29 -11.05 -10.27
CA PRO A 256 -7.88 -11.92 -9.25
C PRO A 256 -7.05 -12.08 -7.96
N LEU A 257 -5.73 -12.19 -8.05
CA LEU A 257 -4.89 -12.28 -6.85
C LEU A 257 -4.92 -11.00 -5.99
N VAL A 258 -5.01 -9.83 -6.61
CA VAL A 258 -5.13 -8.57 -5.86
C VAL A 258 -6.48 -8.50 -5.16
N ASP A 259 -7.55 -8.92 -5.84
CA ASP A 259 -8.88 -9.04 -5.23
C ASP A 259 -8.90 -10.01 -4.04
N MET A 260 -8.31 -11.19 -4.22
CA MET A 260 -8.20 -12.20 -3.17
C MET A 260 -7.45 -11.63 -1.96
N LEU A 261 -6.33 -10.94 -2.16
CA LEU A 261 -5.55 -10.34 -1.07
C LEU A 261 -6.35 -9.28 -0.30
N ILE A 262 -7.13 -8.45 -0.98
CA ILE A 262 -7.98 -7.42 -0.34
C ILE A 262 -9.04 -8.07 0.55
N LYS A 263 -9.71 -9.10 0.03
CA LYS A 263 -10.73 -9.88 0.77
C LYS A 263 -10.11 -10.69 1.91
N TYR A 264 -8.93 -11.26 1.69
CA TYR A 264 -8.18 -12.02 2.68
C TYR A 264 -7.79 -11.15 3.87
N ILE A 265 -7.16 -10.00 3.61
CA ILE A 265 -6.79 -9.03 4.65
C ILE A 265 -8.04 -8.60 5.40
N ARG A 266 -9.14 -8.25 4.70
CA ARG A 266 -10.40 -7.88 5.33
C ARG A 266 -10.89 -8.95 6.32
N ALA A 267 -10.84 -10.22 5.92
CA ALA A 267 -11.32 -11.32 6.73
C ALA A 267 -10.43 -11.59 7.96
N ILE A 268 -9.09 -11.51 7.85
CA ILE A 268 -8.21 -11.81 9.00
C ILE A 268 -8.01 -10.62 9.94
N TYR A 269 -8.16 -9.38 9.44
CA TYR A 269 -7.81 -8.17 10.17
C TYR A 269 -8.44 -8.07 11.57
N PRO A 270 -9.77 -8.19 11.76
CA PRO A 270 -10.36 -8.05 13.10
C PRO A 270 -9.92 -9.14 14.08
N HIS A 271 -9.47 -10.29 13.59
CA HIS A 271 -9.04 -11.41 14.41
C HIS A 271 -7.56 -11.36 14.75
N LYS A 272 -6.72 -10.86 13.84
CA LYS A 272 -5.25 -10.88 14.00
C LYS A 272 -4.67 -9.54 14.43
N ARG A 273 -5.21 -8.42 13.96
CA ARG A 273 -4.63 -7.09 14.20
C ARG A 273 -4.48 -6.73 15.68
N PRO A 274 -5.42 -7.08 16.59
CA PRO A 274 -5.26 -6.79 18.02
C PRO A 274 -4.06 -7.50 18.68
N TYR A 275 -3.54 -8.55 18.06
CA TYR A 275 -2.55 -9.45 18.66
C TYR A 275 -1.24 -9.56 17.87
N HIS A 276 -1.22 -9.13 16.62
CA HIS A 276 -0.08 -9.32 15.71
C HIS A 276 0.38 -8.04 15.01
N GLY A 277 1.66 -8.05 14.65
CA GLY A 277 2.33 -7.00 13.90
C GLY A 277 1.87 -6.90 12.44
N VAL A 278 2.31 -5.83 11.78
CA VAL A 278 1.98 -5.51 10.39
C VAL A 278 2.25 -6.68 9.45
N GLU A 279 3.39 -7.36 9.64
CA GLU A 279 3.87 -8.44 8.81
C GLU A 279 2.89 -9.60 8.69
N TRP A 280 2.11 -9.86 9.76
CA TRP A 280 1.15 -10.98 9.86
C TRP A 280 -0.27 -10.66 9.40
N VAL A 281 -0.59 -9.39 9.18
CA VAL A 281 -1.97 -8.94 8.99
C VAL A 281 -2.17 -8.28 7.63
N THR A 282 -1.36 -7.28 7.32
CA THR A 282 -1.45 -6.54 6.04
C THR A 282 -0.19 -6.68 5.20
N GLY A 283 0.91 -7.11 5.82
CA GLY A 283 2.24 -7.19 5.24
C GLY A 283 2.58 -8.53 4.57
N PRO A 284 3.89 -8.80 4.39
CA PRO A 284 4.42 -9.94 3.61
C PRO A 284 3.88 -11.33 3.97
N LEU A 285 3.61 -11.61 5.25
CA LEU A 285 3.14 -12.95 5.66
C LEU A 285 1.66 -13.15 5.35
N ALA A 286 0.86 -12.08 5.28
CA ALA A 286 -0.51 -12.17 4.78
C ALA A 286 -0.52 -12.63 3.31
N TYR A 287 0.37 -12.06 2.49
CA TYR A 287 0.53 -12.46 1.08
C TYR A 287 0.99 -13.91 0.97
N THR A 288 2.00 -14.26 1.76
CA THR A 288 2.55 -15.62 1.81
C THR A 288 1.48 -16.65 2.16
N LYS A 289 0.67 -16.40 3.21
CA LYS A 289 -0.43 -17.29 3.61
C LYS A 289 -1.54 -17.36 2.57
N CYS A 290 -1.88 -16.23 1.97
CA CYS A 290 -2.95 -16.13 0.99
C CYS A 290 -2.61 -16.86 -0.31
N ILE A 291 -1.36 -16.78 -0.79
CA ILE A 291 -0.98 -17.23 -2.14
C ILE A 291 -0.31 -18.61 -2.15
N SER A 292 0.64 -18.87 -1.24
CA SER A 292 1.65 -19.94 -1.41
C SER A 292 1.09 -21.36 -1.55
N HIS A 293 -0.11 -21.61 -1.01
CA HIS A 293 -0.75 -22.94 -1.02
C HIS A 293 -1.93 -23.05 -1.99
N THR A 294 -2.20 -22.01 -2.77
CA THR A 294 -3.35 -21.99 -3.71
C THR A 294 -3.06 -22.63 -5.06
N LYS A 295 -1.77 -22.76 -5.43
CA LYS A 295 -1.31 -23.20 -6.76
C LYS A 295 -1.77 -22.32 -7.93
N MET A 296 -2.29 -21.12 -7.65
CA MET A 296 -2.65 -20.18 -8.70
C MET A 296 -1.39 -19.70 -9.45
N PRO A 297 -1.49 -19.43 -10.75
CA PRO A 297 -0.39 -18.88 -11.54
C PRO A 297 -0.07 -17.44 -11.12
N TRP A 298 1.22 -17.13 -10.95
CA TRP A 298 1.76 -15.79 -10.75
C TRP A 298 3.22 -15.76 -11.18
N THR A 299 3.72 -14.57 -11.53
CA THR A 299 5.11 -14.39 -11.96
C THR A 299 6.04 -14.20 -10.76
N ILE A 300 7.13 -14.99 -10.73
CA ILE A 300 8.19 -14.95 -9.72
C ILE A 300 9.52 -14.55 -10.39
N PRO A 301 9.96 -13.29 -10.33
CA PRO A 301 11.26 -12.89 -10.83
C PRO A 301 12.39 -13.31 -9.89
N PRO A 302 13.64 -13.25 -10.37
CA PRO A 302 14.81 -13.42 -9.52
C PRO A 302 14.77 -12.46 -8.32
N GLN A 303 14.92 -13.01 -7.11
CA GLN A 303 14.89 -12.25 -5.85
C GLN A 303 15.81 -11.02 -5.87
N ILE A 304 17.01 -11.17 -6.45
CA ILE A 304 18.04 -10.13 -6.55
C ILE A 304 17.55 -8.88 -7.29
N TRP A 305 16.52 -8.99 -8.14
CA TRP A 305 15.99 -7.84 -8.90
C TRP A 305 15.43 -6.74 -7.99
N PHE A 306 14.82 -7.10 -6.86
CA PHE A 306 14.12 -6.15 -5.98
C PHE A 306 14.58 -6.22 -4.53
N TYR A 307 15.11 -7.39 -4.12
CA TYR A 307 15.58 -7.64 -2.78
C TYR A 307 17.01 -8.22 -2.81
N PRO A 308 18.01 -7.43 -3.25
CA PRO A 308 19.39 -7.88 -3.23
C PRO A 308 19.98 -8.00 -1.82
N LYS A 309 19.35 -7.33 -0.85
CA LYS A 309 19.71 -7.36 0.57
C LYS A 309 18.46 -7.19 1.42
N PHE A 310 18.52 -7.66 2.66
CA PHE A 310 17.45 -7.44 3.63
C PHE A 310 17.30 -5.94 3.93
N HIS A 311 16.06 -5.46 3.92
CA HIS A 311 15.69 -4.04 4.01
C HIS A 311 15.75 -3.47 5.45
N TYR A 312 16.83 -3.76 6.16
CA TYR A 312 17.15 -3.16 7.46
C TYR A 312 18.49 -2.43 7.36
N VAL A 313 18.42 -1.16 7.00
CA VAL A 313 19.56 -0.32 6.64
C VAL A 313 19.60 0.93 7.52
N PRO A 314 20.14 0.84 8.75
CA PRO A 314 20.17 1.97 9.69
C PRO A 314 21.10 3.12 9.25
N ASN A 315 22.01 2.86 8.31
CA ASN A 315 22.87 3.87 7.72
C ASN A 315 22.85 3.78 6.18
N PRO A 316 21.98 4.57 5.50
CA PRO A 316 21.92 4.59 4.04
C PRO A 316 23.24 4.99 3.38
N ASP A 317 24.05 5.85 4.01
CA ASP A 317 25.31 6.35 3.48
C ASP A 317 26.40 5.23 3.41
N ALA A 318 26.18 4.09 4.08
CA ALA A 318 27.06 2.93 4.03
C ALA A 318 26.74 1.96 2.89
N ILE A 319 25.69 2.21 2.10
CA ILE A 319 25.31 1.34 0.99
C ILE A 319 25.94 1.87 -0.31
N ASN A 320 26.80 1.06 -0.91
CA ASN A 320 27.25 1.28 -2.28
C ASN A 320 26.25 0.62 -3.26
N LEU A 321 25.41 1.44 -3.89
CA LEU A 321 24.39 0.92 -4.82
C LEU A 321 24.99 0.24 -6.06
N ALA A 322 26.24 0.53 -6.41
CA ALA A 322 26.94 -0.13 -7.51
C ALA A 322 27.23 -1.62 -7.25
N ASP A 323 27.13 -2.07 -5.99
CA ASP A 323 27.29 -3.48 -5.63
C ASP A 323 26.09 -4.35 -6.08
N PHE A 324 25.03 -3.74 -6.61
CA PHE A 324 23.78 -4.41 -7.02
C PHE A 324 23.46 -4.22 -8.52
N PRO A 325 24.36 -4.63 -9.44
CA PRO A 325 24.21 -4.36 -10.87
C PRO A 325 23.02 -5.07 -11.53
N ASP A 326 22.49 -6.11 -10.89
CA ASP A 326 21.36 -6.92 -11.37
C ASP A 326 20.01 -6.46 -10.78
N SER A 327 20.02 -5.48 -9.89
CA SER A 327 18.82 -4.99 -9.22
C SER A 327 18.20 -3.81 -9.96
N TYR A 328 16.86 -3.76 -9.97
CA TYR A 328 16.06 -2.65 -10.48
C TYR A 328 15.82 -1.61 -9.39
N ALA A 329 15.80 -2.08 -8.14
CA ALA A 329 15.54 -1.28 -6.97
C ALA A 329 16.32 -1.78 -5.75
N PHE A 330 16.55 -0.88 -4.80
CA PHE A 330 17.05 -1.23 -3.47
C PHE A 330 16.20 -0.57 -2.39
N GLN A 331 15.76 -1.35 -1.41
CA GLN A 331 14.90 -0.89 -0.32
C GLN A 331 15.70 -0.58 0.95
N PHE A 332 15.51 0.61 1.51
CA PHE A 332 16.20 1.03 2.73
C PHE A 332 15.46 0.70 4.03
N GLY A 333 14.14 0.45 3.97
CA GLY A 333 13.33 0.14 5.15
C GLY A 333 13.17 1.34 6.07
N TYR A 334 12.52 2.41 5.60
CA TYR A 334 12.37 3.69 6.28
C TYR A 334 11.88 3.55 7.72
N THR A 335 10.79 2.80 7.91
CA THR A 335 10.16 2.63 9.22
C THR A 335 10.96 1.69 10.12
N CYS A 336 11.39 0.53 9.62
CA CYS A 336 12.10 -0.46 10.41
C CYS A 336 13.54 -0.03 10.76
N SER A 337 14.16 0.79 9.91
CA SER A 337 15.52 1.31 10.11
C SER A 337 15.56 2.68 10.79
N GLY A 338 14.41 3.28 11.11
CA GLY A 338 14.32 4.55 11.84
C GLY A 338 14.86 5.77 11.07
N LEU A 339 14.62 5.82 9.75
CA LEU A 339 15.31 6.77 8.85
C LEU A 339 14.69 8.17 8.79
N GLU A 340 13.74 8.48 9.67
CA GLU A 340 13.10 9.81 9.74
C GLU A 340 14.12 10.94 9.87
N GLY A 341 15.05 10.83 10.83
CA GLY A 341 16.09 11.83 11.02
C GLY A 341 17.06 11.89 9.83
N TRP A 342 17.40 10.74 9.25
CA TRP A 342 18.29 10.69 8.09
C TRP A 342 17.65 11.35 6.87
N VAL A 343 16.38 11.09 6.59
CA VAL A 343 15.61 11.68 5.48
C VAL A 343 15.40 13.17 5.68
N ALA A 344 15.03 13.60 6.89
CA ALA A 344 14.90 15.01 7.21
C ALA A 344 16.23 15.77 7.00
N ASN A 345 17.36 15.12 7.27
CA ASN A 345 18.68 15.68 7.03
C ASN A 345 19.16 15.49 5.59
N SER A 346 18.73 14.47 4.86
CA SER A 346 19.11 14.28 3.45
C SER A 346 18.48 15.36 2.58
N ILE A 347 17.25 15.81 2.88
CA ILE A 347 16.65 16.97 2.22
C ILE A 347 17.44 18.26 2.50
N LYS A 348 18.14 18.35 3.63
CA LYS A 348 19.02 19.49 3.96
C LYS A 348 20.41 19.36 3.32
N ARG A 349 20.93 18.13 3.20
CA ARG A 349 22.26 17.79 2.66
C ARG A 349 22.27 17.73 1.14
N CYS A 350 21.21 17.20 0.54
CA CYS A 350 20.83 17.48 -0.82
C CYS A 350 20.45 18.96 -0.82
N THR A 351 21.42 19.82 -1.13
CA THR A 351 21.17 21.10 -1.78
C THR A 351 19.91 20.92 -2.62
N LEU A 352 18.84 21.64 -2.27
CA LEU A 352 17.64 21.75 -3.10
C LEU A 352 18.13 21.86 -4.53
N ASP A 353 18.00 20.79 -5.32
CA ASP A 353 18.11 20.94 -6.76
C ASP A 353 17.17 22.10 -7.08
N SER A 354 17.71 23.08 -7.78
CA SER A 354 17.07 24.34 -8.20
C SER A 354 15.60 24.16 -8.61
N TYR A 355 15.25 22.96 -9.10
CA TYR A 355 13.90 22.42 -9.25
C TYR A 355 12.89 22.74 -8.13
N TRP A 356 13.24 22.55 -6.86
CA TRP A 356 12.28 22.69 -5.73
C TRP A 356 12.07 24.14 -5.29
N LEU A 357 13.10 24.98 -5.40
CA LEU A 357 13.02 26.42 -5.12
C LEU A 357 12.25 27.20 -6.20
N ASP A 358 12.21 26.68 -7.43
CA ASP A 358 11.47 27.29 -8.54
C ASP A 358 9.97 26.99 -8.53
N LYS A 359 9.56 25.85 -7.94
CA LYS A 359 8.15 25.39 -7.99
C LYS A 359 7.38 25.57 -6.69
N CYS A 360 8.05 25.82 -5.56
CA CYS A 360 7.42 26.05 -4.26
C CYS A 360 7.96 27.34 -3.60
N PRO A 361 7.60 28.54 -4.10
CA PRO A 361 8.13 29.82 -3.60
C PRO A 361 7.87 30.04 -2.10
N GLN A 362 6.80 29.47 -1.55
CA GLN A 362 6.47 29.51 -0.12
C GLN A 362 7.54 28.92 0.80
N LEU A 363 8.42 28.04 0.30
CA LEU A 363 9.52 27.46 1.08
C LEU A 363 10.70 28.44 1.24
N LYS A 364 10.78 29.52 0.45
CA LYS A 364 11.80 30.57 0.58
C LYS A 364 11.55 31.47 1.80
N ASP A 365 10.29 31.59 2.21
CA ASP A 365 9.85 32.55 3.23
C ASP A 365 9.60 31.91 4.61
N LEU A 366 9.86 30.60 4.77
CA LEU A 366 9.82 29.95 6.07
C LEU A 366 11.03 30.37 6.92
N ASP A 367 10.78 30.96 8.09
CA ASP A 367 11.82 31.20 9.10
C ASP A 367 12.19 29.86 9.75
N TRP A 368 13.38 29.37 9.43
CA TRP A 368 13.94 28.19 10.06
C TRP A 368 14.57 28.57 11.41
N PRO A 369 14.75 27.60 12.34
CA PRO A 369 15.42 27.83 13.62
C PRO A 369 16.87 28.36 13.53
N LEU A 370 17.42 28.49 12.33
CA LEU A 370 18.76 29.00 12.02
C LEU A 370 18.74 30.30 11.18
N GLY A 371 17.57 30.91 10.99
CA GLY A 371 17.37 32.08 10.14
C GLY A 371 16.94 31.74 8.70
N LYS A 372 16.70 32.78 7.90
CA LYS A 372 16.28 32.64 6.50
C LYS A 372 17.31 31.92 5.65
N LEU A 373 16.84 31.14 4.67
CA LEU A 373 17.70 30.44 3.72
C LEU A 373 18.52 31.46 2.91
N ALA A 374 19.83 31.54 3.18
CA ALA A 374 20.73 32.36 2.38
C ALA A 374 20.94 31.72 1.00
N SER A 375 20.99 32.55 -0.04
CA SER A 375 21.37 32.08 -1.37
C SER A 375 22.82 31.60 -1.33
N LEU A 376 23.11 30.46 -1.95
CA LEU A 376 24.50 30.07 -2.19
C LEU A 376 25.14 31.14 -3.10
N PRO A 377 26.40 31.54 -2.85
CA PRO A 377 27.16 32.36 -3.78
C PRO A 377 27.17 31.69 -5.15
N LYS A 378 27.07 32.48 -6.21
CA LYS A 378 27.28 31.94 -7.56
C LYS A 378 28.74 31.53 -7.70
N GLU A 379 29.01 30.50 -8.50
CA GLU A 379 30.39 30.10 -8.80
C GLU A 379 31.22 31.32 -9.24
N GLY A 380 32.21 31.69 -8.41
CA GLY A 380 33.10 32.83 -8.64
C GLY A 380 32.81 34.12 -7.87
N GLU A 381 31.84 34.14 -6.94
CA GLU A 381 31.63 35.24 -5.97
C GLU A 381 32.22 34.97 -4.59
#